data_AF-A0A952UYT8-F1
#
_entry.id   AF-A0A952UYT8-F1
#
_cell.length_a   1.000
_cell.length_b   1.000
_cell.length_c   1.000
_cell.angle_alpha   90.00
_cell.angle_beta   90.00
_cell.angle_gamma   90.00
#
_symmetry.space_group_name_H-M   'P 1'
#
loop_
_entity.id
_entity.type
_entity.pdbx_description
1 polymer ?
#
loop_
_entity_poly.entity_id
_entity_poly.type
_entity_poly.pdbx_seq_one_letter_code
_entity_poly.pdbx_strand_id
1 'polypeptide(L)'
;MGSDLETRIAKLGRLVAEARELADVAKYFHDQLVPFPPFLDEGVQAEHKPLQQLVRGIATSYDVKIPEGQGKLLHLPRFSLWHGALGHAIGPMAVIIYFDDQHRGVASFGTISNPRTHYIRFSLPEQARDPNHDLGGMKIESARVGPRGSA
;
A
#
# COMPACT_ATOMS: atom_id res chain seq x y z
N MET A 1 20.46 -17.22 10.44
CA MET A 1 19.42 -16.45 11.17
C MET A 1 19.26 -15.15 10.43
N GLY A 2 18.09 -14.89 9.85
CA GLY A 2 17.83 -13.61 9.18
C GLY A 2 17.79 -12.46 10.18
N SER A 3 18.02 -11.24 9.72
CA SER A 3 17.91 -10.06 10.58
C SER A 3 16.47 -9.89 11.11
N ASP A 4 16.28 -9.17 12.22
CA ASP A 4 14.94 -8.88 12.76
C ASP A 4 14.06 -8.18 11.69
N LEU A 5 14.67 -7.35 10.84
CA LEU A 5 14.01 -6.71 9.71
C LEU A 5 13.47 -7.73 8.68
N GLU A 6 14.31 -8.67 8.25
CA GLU A 6 13.91 -9.72 7.30
C GLU A 6 12.71 -10.52 7.81
N THR A 7 12.73 -10.87 9.10
CA THR A 7 11.63 -11.60 9.73
C THR A 7 10.34 -10.78 9.72
N ARG A 8 10.43 -9.48 10.04
CA ARG A 8 9.27 -8.58 10.05
C ARG A 8 8.67 -8.38 8.67
N ILE A 9 9.52 -8.19 7.65
CA ILE A 9 9.10 -7.98 6.26
C ILE A 9 8.51 -9.25 5.67
N ALA A 10 9.12 -10.41 5.90
CA ALA A 10 8.57 -11.70 5.47
C ALA A 10 7.20 -11.99 6.12
N LYS A 11 6.97 -11.52 7.35
CA LYS A 11 5.65 -11.57 7.98
C LYS A 11 4.67 -10.58 7.34
N LEU A 12 5.09 -9.36 7.02
CA LEU A 12 4.23 -8.41 6.30
C LEU A 12 3.80 -8.94 4.93
N GLY A 13 4.72 -9.52 4.15
CA GLY A 13 4.40 -10.12 2.85
C GLY A 13 3.32 -11.20 2.95
N ARG A 14 3.45 -12.12 3.91
CA ARG A 14 2.41 -13.12 4.21
C ARG A 14 1.06 -12.50 4.56
N LEU A 15 1.06 -11.47 5.41
CA LEU A 15 -0.19 -10.75 5.76
C LEU A 15 -0.82 -10.07 4.53
N VAL A 16 -0.02 -9.40 3.69
CA VAL A 16 -0.49 -8.80 2.43
C VAL A 16 -1.15 -9.86 1.55
N ALA A 17 -0.54 -11.03 1.39
CA ALA A 17 -1.04 -12.10 0.53
C ALA A 17 -2.31 -12.78 1.08
N GLU A 18 -2.37 -13.03 2.39
CA GLU A 18 -3.28 -14.04 2.97
C GLU A 18 -4.24 -13.51 4.04
N ALA A 19 -3.98 -12.35 4.65
CA ALA A 19 -4.80 -11.86 5.76
C ALA A 19 -6.30 -11.80 5.39
N ARG A 20 -7.15 -12.28 6.29
CA ARG A 20 -8.61 -12.18 6.11
C ARG A 20 -9.08 -10.75 6.34
N GLU A 21 -8.57 -10.13 7.40
CA GLU A 21 -8.85 -8.75 7.80
C GLU A 21 -7.70 -7.85 7.36
N LEU A 22 -7.96 -6.93 6.42
CA LEU A 22 -6.90 -6.08 5.85
C LEU A 22 -6.42 -4.99 6.82
N ALA A 23 -7.23 -4.66 7.82
CA ALA A 23 -6.82 -3.77 8.91
C ALA A 23 -5.64 -4.33 9.71
N ASP A 24 -5.52 -5.67 9.83
CA ASP A 24 -4.40 -6.31 10.52
C ASP A 24 -3.07 -6.08 9.79
N VAL A 25 -3.10 -5.97 8.46
CA VAL A 25 -1.92 -5.65 7.64
C VAL A 25 -1.44 -4.25 7.97
N ALA A 26 -2.34 -3.27 7.96
CA ALA A 26 -2.04 -1.88 8.29
C ALA A 26 -1.55 -1.74 9.74
N LYS A 27 -2.24 -2.39 10.68
CA LYS A 27 -1.85 -2.40 12.10
C LYS A 27 -0.44 -2.95 12.28
N TYR A 28 -0.15 -4.12 11.70
CA TYR A 28 1.18 -4.71 11.79
C TYR A 28 2.25 -3.79 11.19
N PHE A 29 1.99 -3.21 10.02
CA PHE A 29 2.90 -2.28 9.36
C PHE A 29 3.22 -1.06 10.25
N HIS A 30 2.19 -0.40 10.78
CA HIS A 30 2.35 0.79 11.62
C HIS A 30 2.96 0.49 13.00
N ASP A 31 2.64 -0.66 13.61
CA ASP A 31 3.12 -0.99 14.95
C ASP A 31 4.53 -1.61 14.94
N GLN A 32 4.90 -2.32 13.87
CA GLN A 32 6.10 -3.17 13.87
C GLN A 32 7.19 -2.74 12.89
N LEU A 33 6.86 -1.97 11.85
CA LEU A 33 7.83 -1.54 10.84
C LEU A 33 8.07 -0.04 10.86
N VAL A 34 7.02 0.78 10.84
CA VAL A 34 7.17 2.26 10.89
C VAL A 34 8.04 2.76 12.05
N PRO A 35 7.93 2.25 13.30
CA PRO A 35 8.80 2.70 14.40
C PRO A 35 10.18 2.05 14.40
N PHE A 36 10.49 1.14 13.46
CA PHE A 36 11.73 0.38 13.45
C PHE A 36 12.78 1.05 12.56
N PRO A 37 13.85 1.67 13.11
CA PRO A 37 14.78 2.47 12.31
C PRO A 37 15.40 1.75 11.10
N PRO A 38 15.84 0.48 11.21
CA PRO A 38 16.38 -0.24 10.06
C PRO A 38 15.42 -0.36 8.88
N PHE A 39 14.10 -0.31 9.12
CA PHE A 39 13.11 -0.30 8.05
C PHE A 39 13.10 1.03 7.29
N LEU A 40 13.21 2.15 8.01
CA LEU A 40 13.21 3.48 7.41
C LEU A 40 14.50 3.76 6.64
N ASP A 41 15.64 3.28 7.17
CA ASP A 41 16.97 3.49 6.58
C ASP A 41 17.17 2.77 5.23
N GLU A 42 16.44 1.68 4.99
CA GLU A 42 16.49 0.91 3.73
C GLU A 42 15.60 1.51 2.62
N GLY A 43 14.73 2.46 2.97
CA GLY A 43 13.75 3.04 2.05
C GLY A 43 14.34 4.15 1.17
N VAL A 44 14.25 4.00 -0.14
CA VAL A 44 14.62 5.04 -1.12
C VAL A 44 13.36 5.65 -1.71
N GLN A 45 13.25 6.98 -1.70
CA GLN A 45 12.15 7.67 -2.35
C GLN A 45 12.17 7.41 -3.86
N ALA A 46 11.07 6.88 -4.38
CA ALA A 46 10.93 6.51 -5.78
C ALA A 46 9.49 6.72 -6.28
N GLU A 47 9.31 6.77 -7.59
CA GLU A 47 7.99 6.79 -8.22
C GLU A 47 7.62 5.40 -8.74
N HIS A 48 6.32 5.12 -8.73
CA HIS A 48 5.75 3.91 -9.33
C HIS A 48 4.39 4.27 -9.93
N LYS A 49 4.41 4.74 -11.18
CA LYS A 49 3.24 5.31 -11.87
C LYS A 49 2.07 4.31 -11.97
N PRO A 50 2.28 3.05 -12.40
CA PRO A 50 1.28 1.97 -12.30
C PRO A 50 0.53 1.90 -10.98
N LEU A 51 1.28 1.79 -9.88
CA LEU A 51 0.78 1.58 -8.54
C LEU A 51 -0.03 2.80 -8.07
N GLN A 52 0.49 4.00 -8.33
CA GLN A 52 -0.20 5.22 -7.97
C GLN A 52 -1.49 5.42 -8.76
N GLN A 53 -1.48 5.17 -10.07
CA GLN A 53 -2.66 5.27 -10.93
C GLN A 53 -3.74 4.27 -10.50
N LEU A 54 -3.37 3.01 -10.25
CA LEU A 54 -4.31 2.00 -9.75
C LEU A 54 -4.95 2.46 -8.44
N VAL A 55 -4.16 2.83 -7.44
CA VAL A 55 -4.69 3.18 -6.12
C VAL A 55 -5.58 4.41 -6.18
N ARG A 56 -5.22 5.44 -6.97
CA ARG A 56 -6.08 6.61 -7.18
C ARG A 56 -7.39 6.24 -7.89
N GLY A 57 -7.32 5.37 -8.90
CA GLY A 57 -8.49 4.87 -9.61
C GLY A 57 -9.45 4.11 -8.69
N ILE A 58 -8.90 3.23 -7.83
CA ILE A 58 -9.72 2.50 -6.86
C ILE A 58 -10.30 3.46 -5.81
N ALA A 59 -9.50 4.36 -5.23
CA ALA A 59 -9.99 5.33 -4.25
C ALA A 59 -11.14 6.19 -4.80
N THR A 60 -11.07 6.57 -6.09
CA THR A 60 -12.14 7.30 -6.78
C THR A 60 -13.44 6.50 -6.86
N SER A 61 -13.38 5.17 -7.02
CA SER A 61 -14.59 4.32 -6.98
C SER A 61 -15.28 4.28 -5.61
N TYR A 62 -14.61 4.75 -4.56
CA TYR A 62 -15.14 4.94 -3.21
C TYR A 62 -15.38 6.41 -2.84
N ASP A 63 -15.43 7.30 -3.85
CA ASP A 63 -15.59 8.75 -3.68
C ASP A 63 -14.46 9.43 -2.87
N VAL A 64 -13.28 8.79 -2.83
CA VAL A 64 -12.06 9.36 -2.24
C VAL A 64 -11.16 9.88 -3.35
N LYS A 65 -11.27 11.17 -3.66
CA LYS A 65 -10.52 11.84 -4.75
C LYS A 65 -9.14 12.29 -4.28
N ILE A 66 -8.13 11.46 -4.50
CA ILE A 66 -6.73 11.75 -4.14
C ILE A 66 -6.08 12.57 -5.26
N PRO A 67 -5.58 13.79 -4.99
CA PRO A 67 -4.93 14.62 -6.01
C PRO A 67 -3.71 13.95 -6.65
N GLU A 68 -3.48 14.27 -7.93
CA GLU A 68 -2.24 13.91 -8.62
C GLU A 68 -1.04 14.71 -8.07
N GLY A 69 0.17 14.17 -8.24
CA GLY A 69 1.42 14.81 -7.80
C GLY A 69 1.60 14.89 -6.28
N GLN A 70 0.64 14.44 -5.48
CA GLN A 70 0.73 14.43 -4.02
C GLN A 70 1.01 13.02 -3.50
N GLY A 71 2.02 12.92 -2.65
CA GLY A 71 2.43 11.69 -2.00
C GLY A 71 3.90 11.35 -2.22
N LYS A 72 4.38 10.40 -1.43
CA LYS A 72 5.71 9.82 -1.56
C LYS A 72 5.61 8.32 -1.41
N LEU A 73 6.25 7.60 -2.31
CA LEU A 73 6.51 6.19 -2.16
C LEU A 73 7.99 6.00 -1.81
N LEU A 74 8.22 5.04 -0.93
CA LEU A 74 9.52 4.49 -0.61
C LEU A 74 9.56 3.09 -1.22
N HIS A 75 10.68 2.78 -1.87
CA HIS A 75 11.00 1.46 -2.35
C HIS A 75 12.14 0.91 -1.51
N LEU A 76 12.00 -0.33 -1.05
CA LEU A 76 13.05 -1.11 -0.41
C LEU A 76 13.44 -2.23 -1.38
N PRO A 77 14.41 -2.01 -2.29
CA PRO A 77 14.69 -2.93 -3.40
C PRO A 77 15.06 -4.34 -2.94
N ARG A 78 15.79 -4.44 -1.81
CA ARG A 78 16.19 -5.73 -1.23
C ARG A 78 14.99 -6.62 -0.89
N PHE A 79 13.85 -6.02 -0.60
CA PHE A 79 12.65 -6.69 -0.12
C PHE A 79 11.51 -6.67 -1.12
N SER A 80 11.75 -6.17 -2.35
CA SER A 80 10.69 -6.04 -3.36
C SER A 80 9.48 -5.24 -2.85
N LEU A 81 9.68 -4.34 -1.87
CA LEU A 81 8.62 -3.70 -1.11
C LEU A 81 8.51 -2.22 -1.46
N TRP A 82 7.31 -1.81 -1.85
CA TRP A 82 6.89 -0.43 -2.01
C TRP A 82 5.92 -0.06 -0.90
N HIS A 83 6.10 1.10 -0.29
CA HIS A 83 5.11 1.63 0.65
C HIS A 83 5.10 3.16 0.67
N GLY A 84 4.06 3.74 1.24
CA GLY A 84 3.99 5.17 1.42
C GLY A 84 2.57 5.69 1.44
N ALA A 85 2.42 6.99 1.28
CA ALA A 85 1.13 7.64 1.26
C ALA A 85 0.96 8.53 0.03
N LEU A 86 -0.25 8.53 -0.52
CA LEU A 86 -0.70 9.46 -1.55
C LEU A 86 -1.69 10.47 -0.95
N GLY A 87 -1.73 11.68 -1.50
CA GLY A 87 -2.63 12.74 -1.03
C GLY A 87 -2.09 13.55 0.14
N HIS A 88 -2.99 14.12 0.95
CA HIS A 88 -2.66 15.08 2.00
C HIS A 88 -3.13 14.60 3.37
N ALA A 89 -2.32 14.87 4.40
CA ALA A 89 -2.62 14.50 5.78
C ALA A 89 -3.90 15.13 6.37
N ILE A 90 -4.48 16.16 5.75
CA ILE A 90 -5.71 16.85 6.18
C ILE A 90 -6.87 16.65 5.18
N GLY A 91 -6.71 15.77 4.19
CA GLY A 91 -7.66 15.57 3.09
C GLY A 91 -7.77 14.10 2.69
N PRO A 92 -8.20 13.83 1.44
CA PRO A 92 -8.18 12.48 0.87
C PRO A 92 -6.75 11.94 0.81
N MET A 93 -6.57 10.74 1.36
CA MET A 93 -5.28 10.07 1.35
C MET A 93 -5.44 8.57 1.15
N ALA A 94 -4.36 7.95 0.66
CA ALA A 94 -4.20 6.51 0.67
C ALA A 94 -2.86 6.13 1.29
N VAL A 95 -2.81 5.04 2.06
CA VAL A 95 -1.57 4.36 2.46
C VAL A 95 -1.45 3.09 1.64
N ILE A 96 -0.26 2.83 1.10
CA ILE A 96 0.03 1.74 0.18
C ILE A 96 1.12 0.86 0.78
N ILE A 97 0.94 -0.46 0.65
CA ILE A 97 1.93 -1.51 0.92
C ILE A 97 1.85 -2.49 -0.26
N TYR A 98 2.93 -2.68 -1.01
CA TYR A 98 2.94 -3.48 -2.23
C TYR A 98 4.25 -4.26 -2.38
N PHE A 99 4.15 -5.56 -2.65
CA PHE A 99 5.27 -6.45 -2.90
C PHE A 99 5.34 -6.80 -4.39
N ASP A 100 6.41 -6.41 -5.07
CA ASP A 100 6.59 -6.56 -6.52
C ASP A 100 6.91 -7.99 -6.97
N ASP A 101 7.50 -8.79 -6.08
CA ASP A 101 7.80 -10.20 -6.28
C ASP A 101 6.53 -11.05 -6.22
N GLN A 102 5.61 -10.67 -5.35
CA GLN A 102 4.30 -11.30 -5.16
C GLN A 102 3.20 -10.70 -6.05
N HIS A 103 3.47 -9.55 -6.67
CA HIS A 103 2.51 -8.79 -7.46
C HIS A 103 1.23 -8.42 -6.69
N ARG A 104 1.35 -8.21 -5.38
CA ARG A 104 0.22 -8.04 -4.47
C ARG A 104 0.44 -6.89 -3.52
N GLY A 105 -0.63 -6.17 -3.23
CA GLY A 105 -0.60 -5.08 -2.29
C GLY A 105 -1.89 -4.93 -1.51
N VAL A 106 -1.79 -4.12 -0.46
CA VAL A 106 -2.91 -3.60 0.29
C VAL A 106 -2.85 -2.09 0.22
N ALA A 107 -4.00 -1.47 -0.01
CA ALA A 107 -4.15 -0.03 0.16
C ALA A 107 -5.26 0.23 1.16
N SER A 108 -5.08 1.29 1.93
CA SER A 108 -6.15 1.88 2.73
C SER A 108 -6.38 3.31 2.28
N PHE A 109 -7.62 3.77 2.23
CA PHE A 109 -7.94 5.14 1.85
C PHE A 109 -9.12 5.69 2.64
N GLY A 110 -9.12 7.00 2.83
CA GLY A 110 -10.13 7.71 3.60
C GLY A 110 -9.88 9.22 3.59
N THR A 111 -10.70 9.93 4.36
CA THR A 111 -10.56 11.37 4.60
C THR A 111 -10.70 11.63 6.10
N ILE A 112 -10.12 12.71 6.63
CA ILE A 112 -10.37 13.09 8.03
C ILE A 112 -11.85 13.45 8.27
N SER A 113 -12.53 14.00 7.26
CA SER A 113 -13.94 14.36 7.34
C SER A 113 -14.88 13.14 7.36
N ASN A 114 -14.41 11.96 6.97
CA ASN A 114 -15.19 10.73 6.94
C ASN A 114 -14.44 9.63 7.71
N PRO A 115 -14.92 9.21 8.89
CA PRO A 115 -14.21 8.23 9.72
C PRO A 115 -14.15 6.81 9.11
N ARG A 116 -14.71 6.60 7.92
CA ARG A 116 -14.62 5.31 7.23
C ARG A 116 -13.30 5.20 6.47
N THR A 117 -12.40 4.39 7.00
CA THR A 117 -11.27 3.87 6.23
C THR A 117 -11.72 2.66 5.43
N HIS A 118 -11.45 2.70 4.14
CA HIS A 118 -11.63 1.57 3.24
C HIS A 118 -10.31 0.85 3.09
N TYR A 119 -10.34 -0.48 3.07
CA TYR A 119 -9.18 -1.31 2.82
C TYR A 119 -9.43 -2.16 1.59
N ILE A 120 -8.40 -2.32 0.75
CA ILE A 120 -8.44 -3.17 -0.43
C ILE A 120 -7.19 -4.02 -0.49
N ARG A 121 -7.33 -5.24 -1.03
CA ARG A 121 -6.23 -6.02 -1.55
C ARG A 121 -6.28 -5.92 -3.06
N PHE A 122 -5.14 -5.73 -3.70
CA PHE A 122 -5.05 -5.62 -5.15
C PHE A 122 -3.85 -6.40 -5.68
N SER A 123 -3.84 -6.61 -6.98
CA SER A 123 -2.75 -7.20 -7.74
C SER A 123 -2.36 -6.28 -8.89
N LEU A 124 -1.09 -6.31 -9.28
CA LEU A 124 -0.61 -5.73 -10.54
C LEU A 124 -0.14 -6.89 -11.44
N PRO A 125 -0.19 -6.80 -12.79
CA PRO A 125 0.37 -7.84 -13.63
C PRO A 125 1.89 -7.73 -13.59
N GLU A 126 2.55 -8.74 -14.13
CA GLU A 126 4.01 -8.84 -14.05
C GLU A 126 4.76 -7.67 -14.69
N GLN A 127 4.19 -7.11 -15.77
CA GLN A 127 4.75 -5.96 -16.48
C GLN A 127 4.80 -4.69 -15.62
N ALA A 128 3.98 -4.62 -14.57
CA ALA A 128 3.98 -3.50 -13.64
C ALA A 128 5.21 -3.44 -12.73
N ARG A 129 6.12 -4.44 -12.77
CA ARG A 129 7.42 -4.33 -12.09
C ARG A 129 8.25 -3.17 -12.62
N ASP A 130 8.05 -2.76 -13.87
CA ASP A 130 8.60 -1.50 -14.36
C ASP A 130 7.76 -0.33 -13.79
N PRO A 131 8.34 0.52 -12.92
CA PRO A 131 7.63 1.62 -12.28
C PRO A 131 7.16 2.71 -13.26
N ASN A 132 7.59 2.66 -14.52
CA ASN A 132 7.20 3.60 -15.57
C ASN A 132 6.26 3.00 -16.62
N HIS A 133 5.91 1.71 -16.51
CA HIS A 133 5.01 1.08 -17.46
C HIS A 133 3.62 1.73 -17.44
N ASP A 134 2.96 1.80 -18.58
CA ASP A 134 1.55 2.20 -18.64
C ASP A 134 0.68 0.94 -18.63
N LEU A 135 -0.18 0.81 -17.62
CA LEU A 135 -0.93 -0.41 -17.37
C LEU A 135 -2.27 -0.52 -18.10
N GLY A 136 -2.68 0.48 -18.91
CA GLY A 136 -3.84 0.38 -19.79
C GLY A 136 -5.08 -0.31 -19.18
N GLY A 137 -5.92 0.42 -18.45
CA GLY A 137 -7.27 -0.02 -18.06
C GLY A 137 -7.33 -1.30 -17.20
N MET A 138 -6.86 -1.21 -15.97
CA MET A 138 -6.74 -2.35 -15.06
C MET A 138 -8.05 -2.87 -14.46
N LYS A 139 -8.15 -4.20 -14.28
CA LYS A 139 -9.25 -4.88 -13.56
C LYS A 139 -8.92 -5.09 -12.08
N ILE A 140 -9.87 -4.74 -11.22
CA ILE A 140 -9.82 -4.96 -9.77
C ILE A 140 -10.29 -6.39 -9.48
N GLU A 141 -9.41 -7.27 -8.96
CA GLU A 141 -9.75 -8.69 -8.75
C GLU A 141 -10.64 -8.96 -7.54
N SER A 142 -10.71 -8.07 -6.55
CA SER A 142 -11.79 -8.01 -5.56
C SER A 142 -11.52 -6.91 -4.56
N ALA A 143 -12.54 -6.12 -4.22
CA ALA A 143 -12.49 -5.26 -3.06
C ALA A 143 -13.29 -5.92 -1.93
N ARG A 144 -12.61 -6.35 -0.86
CA ARG A 144 -13.27 -6.72 0.39
C ARG A 144 -13.24 -5.51 1.31
N VAL A 145 -14.41 -4.89 1.50
CA VAL A 145 -14.58 -3.86 2.53
C VAL A 145 -14.43 -4.55 3.89
N GLY A 146 -13.32 -4.29 4.58
CA GLY A 146 -13.13 -4.76 5.96
C GLY A 146 -14.18 -4.16 6.90
N PRO A 147 -14.52 -4.85 8.00
CA PRO A 147 -15.40 -4.30 9.03
C PRO A 147 -14.77 -3.05 9.67
N ARG A 148 -15.64 -2.18 10.21
CA ARG A 148 -15.27 -0.93 10.89
C ARG A 148 -14.06 -1.12 11.82
N GLY A 149 -12.96 -0.43 11.53
CA GLY A 149 -11.96 -0.12 12.55
C GLY A 149 -12.62 0.81 13.56
N SER A 150 -12.87 0.33 14.77
CA SER A 150 -13.28 1.18 15.88
C SER A 150 -12.04 1.96 16.30
N ALA A 151 -12.06 3.28 16.09
CA ALA A 151 -11.12 4.18 16.74
C ALA A 151 -11.34 4.20 18.26
#